data_AF-A0A916NNV1-F1
#
_entry.id   AF-A0A916NNV1-F1
#
_cell.length_a   1.000
_cell.length_b   1.000
_cell.length_c   1.000
_cell.angle_alpha   90.00
_cell.angle_beta   90.00
_cell.angle_gamma   90.00
#
_symmetry.space_group_name_H-M   'P 1'
#
loop_
_entity.id
_entity.type
_entity.pdbx_description
1 polymer ?
#
loop_
_entity_poly.entity_id
_entity_poly.type
_entity_poly.pdbx_seq_one_letter_code
_entity_poly.pdbx_strand_id
1 'polypeptide(L)'
;MKVSHEEKEKHLKMVYRNNVIVARDGEKIIVVHSKRSIKPLLPFEISQQVFEQWKRRDDRIAVTETPYKELFAIEVHRSDTALVCVTDFNEIEFSEH
;
A
#
# COMPACT_ATOMS: atom_id res chain seq x y z
N MET A 1 12.09 -12.85 -15.95
CA MET A 1 11.75 -11.56 -16.60
C MET A 1 12.47 -10.46 -15.84
N LYS A 2 13.26 -9.60 -16.51
CA LYS A 2 13.89 -8.44 -15.88
C LYS A 2 12.81 -7.36 -15.74
N VAL A 3 12.37 -7.07 -14.52
CA VAL A 3 11.67 -5.81 -14.23
C VAL A 3 12.53 -4.70 -14.81
N SER A 4 11.99 -3.97 -15.79
CA SER A 4 12.75 -2.96 -16.52
C SER A 4 13.19 -1.86 -15.56
N HIS A 5 14.37 -1.27 -15.81
CA HIS A 5 14.90 -0.20 -14.96
C HIS A 5 13.92 0.98 -14.82
N GLU A 6 13.12 1.22 -15.86
CA GLU A 6 12.08 2.24 -15.93
C GLU A 6 10.91 1.97 -14.96
N GLU A 7 10.50 0.71 -14.79
CA GLU A 7 9.43 0.32 -13.86
C GLU A 7 9.86 0.55 -12.41
N LYS A 8 11.11 0.25 -12.07
CA LYS A 8 11.67 0.53 -10.73
C LYS A 8 11.72 2.02 -10.43
N GLU A 9 12.16 2.85 -11.39
CA GLU A 9 12.17 4.31 -11.22
C GLU A 9 10.78 4.90 -11.08
N LYS A 10 9.80 4.39 -11.83
CA LYS A 10 8.40 4.80 -11.72
C LYS A 10 7.83 4.48 -10.35
N HIS A 11 8.10 3.28 -9.83
CA HIS A 11 7.71 2.88 -8.48
C HIS A 11 8.34 3.78 -7.41
N LEU A 12 9.65 4.04 -7.50
CA LEU A 12 10.32 4.96 -6.58
C LEU A 12 9.72 6.37 -6.61
N LYS A 13 9.47 6.92 -7.80
CA LYS A 13 8.81 8.23 -7.96
C LYS A 13 7.43 8.25 -7.30
N MET A 14 6.66 7.17 -7.40
CA MET A 14 5.37 7.05 -6.71
C MET A 14 5.54 7.06 -5.19
N VAL A 15 6.49 6.29 -4.65
CA VAL A 15 6.79 6.24 -3.20
C VAL A 15 7.23 7.61 -2.69
N TYR A 16 8.07 8.33 -3.44
CA TYR A 16 8.53 9.65 -3.03
C TYR A 16 7.41 10.70 -3.01
N ARG A 17 6.48 10.69 -3.98
CA ARG A 17 5.45 11.73 -4.11
C ARG A 17 4.24 11.54 -3.20
N ASN A 18 3.92 10.30 -2.86
CA ASN A 18 2.70 9.98 -2.13
C ASN A 18 2.99 9.64 -0.67
N ASN A 19 2.03 9.94 0.20
CA ASN A 19 2.08 9.51 1.59
C ASN A 19 1.60 8.08 1.73
N VAL A 20 0.64 7.68 0.90
CA VAL A 20 0.07 6.34 0.87
C VAL A 20 -0.01 5.86 -0.57
N ILE A 21 0.34 4.61 -0.80
CA ILE A 21 0.12 3.93 -2.07
C ILE A 21 -0.74 2.72 -1.81
N VAL A 22 -1.75 2.56 -2.65
CA VAL A 22 -2.72 1.48 -2.58
C VAL A 22 -2.74 0.75 -3.93
N ALA A 23 -2.65 -0.58 -3.90
CA ALA A 23 -2.88 -1.44 -5.06
C ALA A 23 -4.28 -2.05 -4.97
N ARG A 24 -4.93 -2.23 -6.12
CA ARG A 24 -6.17 -2.99 -6.23
C ARG A 24 -5.87 -4.38 -6.76
N ASP A 25 -6.39 -5.40 -6.10
CA ASP A 25 -6.29 -6.81 -6.54
C ASP A 25 -7.69 -7.42 -6.52
N GLY A 26 -8.40 -7.28 -7.65
CA GLY A 26 -9.84 -7.54 -7.71
C GLY A 26 -10.63 -6.59 -6.83
N GLU A 27 -11.36 -7.14 -5.86
CA GLU A 27 -12.11 -6.35 -4.86
C GLU A 27 -11.27 -5.88 -3.68
N LYS A 28 -10.04 -6.40 -3.54
CA LYS A 28 -9.16 -6.08 -2.41
C LYS A 28 -8.46 -4.76 -2.61
N ILE A 29 -8.35 -4.01 -1.52
CA ILE A 29 -7.63 -2.73 -1.46
C ILE A 29 -6.43 -2.96 -0.55
N ILE A 30 -5.22 -2.96 -1.12
CA ILE A 30 -4.00 -3.31 -0.40
C ILE A 30 -3.16 -2.06 -0.24
N VAL A 31 -2.90 -1.66 1.00
CA VAL A 31 -1.95 -0.60 1.32
C VAL A 31 -0.55 -1.18 1.15
N VAL A 32 0.12 -0.76 0.10
CA VAL A 32 1.47 -1.25 -0.25
C VAL A 32 2.57 -0.43 0.36
N HIS A 33 2.28 0.85 0.65
CA HIS A 33 3.19 1.75 1.30
C HIS A 33 2.41 2.83 2.04
N SER A 34 2.86 3.19 3.23
CA SER A 34 2.38 4.36 3.95
C SER A 34 3.54 4.94 4.77
N LYS A 35 3.86 6.22 4.54
CA LYS A 35 4.97 6.91 5.21
C LYS A 35 4.70 7.22 6.67
N ARG A 36 3.42 7.36 7.01
CA ARG A 36 2.96 7.86 8.30
C ARG A 36 2.38 6.77 9.19
N SER A 37 2.14 5.56 8.67
CA SER A 37 1.65 4.46 9.52
C SER A 37 2.82 3.80 10.25
N ILE A 38 2.68 3.64 11.56
CA ILE A 38 3.57 2.86 12.42
C ILE A 38 3.12 1.40 12.44
N LYS A 39 1.80 1.16 12.41
CA LYS A 39 1.22 -0.17 12.26
C LYS A 39 0.02 -0.13 11.31
N PRO A 40 -0.20 -1.19 10.49
CA PRO A 40 0.67 -2.35 10.29
C PRO A 40 2.03 -2.02 9.63
N LEU A 41 3.07 -2.80 9.96
CA LEU A 41 4.44 -2.61 9.44
C LEU A 41 4.66 -3.22 8.04
N LEU A 42 3.87 -4.23 7.71
CA LEU A 42 3.86 -4.89 6.40
C LEU A 42 2.66 -4.38 5.60
N PRO A 43 2.66 -4.55 4.26
CA PRO A 43 1.46 -4.31 3.48
C PRO A 43 0.26 -5.05 4.05
N PHE A 44 -0.91 -4.45 3.94
CA PHE A 44 -2.13 -4.94 4.57
C PHE A 44 -3.34 -4.58 3.71
N GLU A 45 -4.38 -5.39 3.82
CA GLU A 45 -5.66 -5.12 3.17
C GLU A 45 -6.46 -4.14 4.04
N ILE A 46 -7.22 -3.26 3.39
CA ILE A 46 -8.16 -2.35 4.04
C ILE A 46 -9.54 -2.48 3.42
N SER A 47 -10.58 -2.26 4.22
CA SER A 47 -11.94 -2.13 3.69
C SER A 47 -12.09 -0.85 2.84
N GLN A 48 -13.09 -0.83 1.96
CA GLN A 48 -13.45 0.38 1.21
C GLN A 48 -13.78 1.55 2.16
N GLN A 49 -14.38 1.28 3.32
CA GLN A 49 -14.69 2.30 4.32
C GLN A 49 -13.42 2.91 4.92
N VAL A 50 -12.43 2.09 5.26
CA VAL A 50 -11.12 2.54 5.77
C VAL A 50 -10.40 3.37 4.70
N PHE A 51 -10.46 2.95 3.43
CA PHE A 51 -9.87 3.69 2.32
C PHE A 51 -10.47 5.09 2.15
N GLU A 52 -11.79 5.22 2.21
CA GLU A 52 -12.47 6.51 2.11
C GLU A 52 -12.18 7.41 3.31
N GLN A 53 -12.07 6.86 4.53
CA GLN A 53 -11.63 7.62 5.70
C GLN A 53 -10.20 8.13 5.54
N TRP A 54 -9.31 7.28 5.00
CA TRP A 54 -7.93 7.67 4.77
C TRP A 54 -7.82 8.81 3.75
N LYS A 55 -8.55 8.73 2.63
CA LYS A 55 -8.62 9.82 1.63
C LYS A 55 -9.08 11.17 2.18
N ARG A 56 -9.91 11.16 3.23
CA ARG A 56 -10.33 12.39 3.91
C ARG A 56 -9.24 12.96 4.82
N ARG A 57 -8.40 12.09 5.38
CA ARG A 57 -7.29 12.46 6.26
C ARG A 57 -6.04 12.89 5.48
N ASP A 58 -5.73 12.22 4.37
CA ASP A 58 -4.51 12.43 3.59
C ASP A 58 -4.84 12.68 2.12
N ASP A 59 -4.35 13.79 1.58
CA ASP A 59 -4.58 14.23 0.21
C ASP A 59 -3.61 13.61 -0.80
N ARG A 60 -2.54 12.95 -0.32
CA ARG A 60 -1.48 12.34 -1.14
C ARG A 60 -1.56 10.83 -1.12
N ILE A 61 -2.74 10.31 -1.45
CA ILE A 61 -2.98 8.88 -1.66
C ILE A 61 -2.98 8.58 -3.15
N ALA A 62 -2.07 7.70 -3.59
CA ALA A 62 -2.06 7.18 -4.95
C ALA A 62 -2.66 5.78 -5.01
N VAL A 63 -3.48 5.53 -6.03
CA VAL A 63 -3.90 4.19 -6.43
C VAL A 63 -3.06 3.77 -7.61
N THR A 64 -2.56 2.53 -7.59
CA THR A 64 -1.80 1.94 -8.69
C THR A 64 -2.56 0.77 -9.30
N GLU A 65 -2.55 0.72 -10.63
CA GLU A 65 -3.09 -0.39 -11.42
C GLU A 65 -2.12 -1.58 -11.48
N THR A 66 -0.85 -1.38 -11.11
CA THR A 66 0.12 -2.47 -11.02
C THR A 66 -0.29 -3.43 -9.90
N PRO A 67 -0.44 -4.74 -10.18
CA PRO A 67 -0.79 -5.73 -9.18
C PRO A 67 0.19 -5.74 -8.01
N TYR A 68 -0.32 -5.95 -6.81
CA TYR A 68 0.50 -6.02 -5.59
C TYR A 68 1.67 -7.00 -5.70
N LYS A 69 1.43 -8.18 -6.30
CA LYS A 69 2.43 -9.23 -6.53
C LYS A 69 3.58 -8.81 -7.45
N GLU A 70 3.34 -7.82 -8.32
CA GLU A 70 4.35 -7.29 -9.25
C GLU A 70 5.11 -6.11 -8.63
N LEU A 71 4.49 -5.36 -7.71
CA LEU A 71 5.13 -4.28 -6.98
C LEU A 71 6.21 -4.79 -6.01
N PHE A 72 6.05 -6.01 -5.49
CA PHE A 72 7.02 -6.65 -4.61
C PHE A 72 7.57 -7.95 -5.23
N ALA A 73 8.62 -7.81 -6.04
CA ALA A 73 9.35 -8.95 -6.57
C ALA A 73 10.21 -9.62 -5.48
N ILE A 74 9.76 -10.80 -5.05
CA ILE A 74 10.56 -11.98 -4.65
C ILE A 74 11.23 -11.98 -3.26
N GLU A 75 11.64 -10.86 -2.65
CA GLU A 75 12.46 -10.95 -1.40
C GLU A 75 11.71 -10.76 -0.06
N VAL A 76 10.52 -10.16 -0.05
CA VAL A 76 9.77 -9.89 1.21
C VAL A 76 8.52 -10.75 1.36
N HIS A 77 8.06 -11.41 0.28
CA HIS A 77 6.88 -12.26 0.30
C HIS A 77 7.25 -13.74 0.26
N ARG A 78 7.13 -14.40 1.42
CA ARG A 78 6.60 -15.77 1.41
C ARG A 78 5.18 -15.66 0.87
N SER A 79 4.96 -16.18 -0.32
CA SER A 79 3.73 -16.18 -1.11
C SER A 79 2.46 -16.65 -0.37
N ASP A 80 2.59 -17.18 0.85
CA ASP A 80 1.52 -17.74 1.68
C ASP A 80 1.16 -16.89 2.92
N THR A 81 1.71 -15.68 3.07
CA THR A 81 1.37 -14.84 4.23
C THR A 81 0.05 -14.13 3.98
N ALA A 82 -1.02 -14.55 4.67
CA ALA A 82 -2.29 -13.84 4.63
C ALA A 82 -2.09 -12.39 5.10
N LEU A 83 -2.47 -11.43 4.24
CA LEU A 83 -2.45 -10.01 4.61
C LEU A 83 -3.43 -9.80 5.76
N VAL A 84 -3.02 -9.00 6.75
CA VAL A 84 -3.95 -8.51 7.77
C VAL A 84 -4.99 -7.64 7.07
N CYS A 85 -6.27 -7.86 7.34
CA CYS A 85 -7.35 -7.02 6.85
C CYS A 85 -7.80 -6.08 7.95
N VAL A 86 -7.59 -4.79 7.74
CA VAL A 86 -8.00 -3.72 8.67
C VAL A 86 -9.36 -3.19 8.24
N THR A 87 -10.33 -3.30 9.14
CA THR A 87 -11.72 -2.90 8.87
C THR A 87 -12.15 -1.64 9.61
N ASP A 88 -11.45 -1.28 10.69
CA ASP A 88 -11.59 -0.01 11.40
C ASP A 88 -10.35 0.87 11.17
N PHE A 89 -10.55 2.13 10.84
CA PHE A 89 -9.47 3.10 10.59
C PHE A 89 -8.64 3.37 11.86
N ASN A 90 -9.23 3.22 13.05
CA ASN A 90 -8.55 3.42 14.32
C ASN A 90 -7.51 2.32 14.65
N GLU A 91 -7.57 1.17 13.96
CA GLU A 91 -6.55 0.12 14.09
C GLU A 91 -5.23 0.50 13.39
N ILE A 92 -5.23 1.55 12.56
CA ILE A 92 -4.04 2.06 11.92
C ILE A 92 -3.38 3.07 12.86
N GLU A 93 -2.20 2.71 13.37
CA GLU A 93 -1.39 3.62 14.18
C GLU A 93 -0.59 4.53 13.24
N PHE A 94 -0.60 5.84 13.51
CA PHE A 94 0.13 6.83 12.73
C PHE A 94 1.20 7.49 13.58
N SER A 95 2.32 7.88 12.97
CA SER A 95 3.29 8.77 13.59
C SER A 95 2.71 10.18 13.64
N GLU A 96 2.70 10.76 14.84
CA GLU A 96 2.36 12.16 15.04
C GLU A 96 3.55 13.04 14.65
N HIS A 97 3.56 13.51 13.40
CA HIS A 97 4.47 14.56 12.92
C HIS A 97 3.78 15.49 11.93
#